data_AF-A0A2K9AQ30-F1
#
_entry.id   AF-A0A2K9AQ30-F1
#
_cell.length_a   1.000
_cell.length_b   1.000
_cell.length_c   1.000
_cell.angle_alpha   90.00
_cell.angle_beta   90.00
_cell.angle_gamma   90.00
#
_symmetry.space_group_name_H-M   'P 1'
#
loop_
_entity.id
_entity.type
_entity.pdbx_description
1 polymer ?
#
loop_
_entity_poly.entity_id
_entity_poly.type
_entity_poly.pdbx_seq_one_letter_code
_entity_poly.pdbx_strand_id
1 'polypeptide(L)'
;MEKLDFINKIPKENVYAVFHHIVMDDSDYDKITRKKMVFRLYQELNTNKDHLYGYVRPEIYQFLKKLLNREIEFKHFTLKDHRMAQEAVDMFLLYYNEDLRTYKVPDALEHLIKKKEITKLDYELEDIYYFIKGVMQVRGAIDKNNLSNIYSQLKPNDIELSFEEALYFLPKLFIDLYEDYLSEEIEFVIPEFYHSGEVYRDYHPVYPYTFEMYKSIGKNGLNLLEPTQNAFYDILKKNAKDDGFSLEYLIRDLHFANNDFTEFSFKHIINRILDIIGDIDQTIKLYNSVIVKLPRWIFKGDPIEVVDRDLIEKLNDKNFKNDFYNEYVKEVLKCPCGSNKNIEDCCANEDVLVNNQAILHPERGDLFYEVYYDLLYLVNEKYRVVKHYKDPLKVFDQLDDNTYFKLRDLLYEDNEIFTIYQERYKMDEDSRDIFDGIKSAYDIEGIAITYEDQKLVVMDIKNHVILHISGIISGISLNLDSRDFPMIIKFKLVPLSDVLTYLVHINPFNVTIGSTMKKTIYHETKEMPIAKNRKDILKIIRSEA
;
A
#
# COMPACT_ATOMS: atom_id res chain seq x y z
N MET A 1 -25.42 18.78 37.57
CA MET A 1 -25.05 19.19 36.20
C MET A 1 -23.65 19.83 36.11
N GLU A 2 -23.10 20.45 37.17
CA GLU A 2 -21.69 20.89 37.24
C GLU A 2 -20.68 19.73 37.06
N LYS A 3 -21.04 18.51 37.48
CA LYS A 3 -20.20 17.30 37.35
C LYS A 3 -19.86 16.83 35.92
N LEU A 4 -20.42 17.44 34.87
CA LEU A 4 -20.14 17.08 33.47
C LEU A 4 -19.39 18.20 32.71
N ASP A 5 -18.76 19.14 33.41
CA ASP A 5 -18.09 20.29 32.77
C ASP A 5 -16.98 19.89 31.79
N PHE A 6 -16.38 18.70 31.96
CA PHE A 6 -15.38 18.16 31.04
C PHE A 6 -15.90 18.05 29.60
N ILE A 7 -17.20 17.80 29.40
CA ILE A 7 -17.77 17.61 28.06
C ILE A 7 -17.76 18.89 27.23
N ASN A 8 -17.67 20.06 27.88
CA ASN A 8 -17.62 21.33 27.16
C ASN A 8 -16.33 21.50 26.35
N LYS A 9 -15.32 20.67 26.60
CA LYS A 9 -14.05 20.64 25.85
C LYS A 9 -14.12 19.77 24.59
N ILE A 10 -15.19 19.00 24.41
CA ILE A 10 -15.38 18.10 23.25
C ILE A 10 -16.26 18.80 22.20
N PRO A 11 -15.99 18.66 20.89
CA PRO A 11 -16.90 19.09 19.82
C PRO A 11 -18.33 18.57 20.02
N LYS A 12 -19.35 19.38 19.71
CA LYS A 12 -20.75 19.02 20.02
C LYS A 12 -21.23 17.88 19.12
N GLU A 13 -20.71 17.85 17.92
CA GLU A 13 -20.93 16.92 16.82
C GLU A 13 -20.59 15.50 17.28
N ASN A 14 -19.37 15.30 17.82
CA ASN A 14 -18.92 14.01 18.35
C ASN A 14 -19.81 13.50 19.49
N VAL A 15 -20.24 14.41 20.37
CA VAL A 15 -21.15 14.05 21.48
C VAL A 15 -22.52 13.65 20.94
N TYR A 16 -23.00 14.32 19.89
CA TYR A 16 -24.29 14.03 19.27
C TYR A 16 -24.29 12.71 18.49
N ALA A 17 -23.22 12.38 17.78
CA ALA A 17 -23.11 11.12 17.03
C ALA A 17 -23.33 9.88 17.93
N VAL A 18 -22.66 9.85 19.08
CA VAL A 18 -22.82 8.79 20.08
C VAL A 18 -24.20 8.81 20.72
N PHE A 19 -24.70 10.01 21.06
CA PHE A 19 -26.01 10.19 21.67
C PHE A 19 -27.14 9.71 20.76
N HIS A 20 -27.15 10.15 19.50
CA HIS A 20 -28.18 9.81 18.53
C HIS A 20 -28.24 8.30 18.30
N HIS A 21 -27.09 7.62 18.19
CA HIS A 21 -27.04 6.19 17.96
C HIS A 21 -27.53 5.36 19.16
N ILE A 22 -27.22 5.77 20.40
CA ILE A 22 -27.54 4.96 21.58
C ILE A 22 -28.89 5.31 22.19
N VAL A 23 -29.23 6.59 22.18
CA VAL A 23 -30.49 7.07 22.76
C VAL A 23 -31.62 7.03 21.73
N MET A 24 -31.31 6.95 20.43
CA MET A 24 -32.28 6.87 19.33
C MET A 24 -33.35 7.98 19.43
N ASP A 25 -32.90 9.19 19.80
CA ASP A 25 -33.75 10.34 20.11
C ASP A 25 -33.54 11.44 19.05
N ASP A 26 -34.61 11.79 18.34
CA ASP A 26 -34.65 12.82 17.30
C ASP A 26 -34.61 14.26 17.87
N SER A 27 -34.15 14.43 19.10
CA SER A 27 -33.97 15.73 19.73
C SER A 27 -33.12 16.63 18.86
N ASP A 28 -33.73 17.72 18.36
CA ASP A 28 -33.11 18.74 17.53
C ASP A 28 -31.70 19.11 18.01
N TYR A 29 -30.70 18.81 17.16
CA TYR A 29 -29.28 19.05 17.40
C TYR A 29 -29.03 20.44 17.98
N ASP A 30 -29.65 21.48 17.42
CA ASP A 30 -29.42 22.87 17.80
C ASP A 30 -29.95 23.19 19.21
N LYS A 31 -30.98 22.45 19.66
CA LYS A 31 -31.68 22.70 20.93
C LYS A 31 -31.13 21.88 22.10
N ILE A 32 -30.44 20.78 21.84
CA ILE A 32 -29.88 19.93 22.90
C ILE A 32 -28.43 20.32 23.25
N THR A 33 -28.15 20.43 24.56
CA THR A 33 -26.81 20.78 25.06
C THR A 33 -25.95 19.52 25.25
N ARG A 34 -24.62 19.62 25.09
CA ARG A 34 -23.65 18.51 25.34
C ARG A 34 -23.89 17.78 26.67
N LYS A 35 -24.08 18.54 27.76
CA LYS A 35 -24.34 17.95 29.09
C LYS A 35 -25.64 17.16 29.17
N LYS A 36 -26.70 17.62 28.48
CA LYS A 36 -27.99 16.90 28.41
C LYS A 36 -27.85 15.61 27.59
N MET A 37 -27.10 15.65 26.48
CA MET A 37 -26.80 14.47 25.67
C MET A 37 -26.07 13.40 26.49
N VAL A 38 -24.95 13.76 27.13
CA VAL A 38 -24.18 12.80 27.95
C VAL A 38 -24.97 12.31 29.15
N PHE A 39 -25.77 13.16 29.78
CA PHE A 39 -26.63 12.74 30.88
C PHE A 39 -27.64 11.67 30.43
N ARG A 40 -28.33 11.89 29.31
CA ARG A 40 -29.28 10.90 28.74
C ARG A 40 -28.56 9.63 28.29
N LEU A 41 -27.41 9.76 27.65
CA LEU A 41 -26.55 8.63 27.28
C LEU A 41 -26.23 7.75 28.50
N TYR A 42 -25.83 8.35 29.63
CA TYR A 42 -25.55 7.60 30.85
C TYR A 42 -26.80 6.97 31.46
N GLN A 43 -27.97 7.60 31.35
CA GLN A 43 -29.22 6.97 31.77
C GLN A 43 -29.53 5.74 30.93
N GLU A 44 -29.32 5.84 29.62
CA GLU A 44 -29.60 4.78 28.68
C GLU A 44 -28.64 3.58 28.88
N LEU A 45 -27.33 3.84 28.98
CA LEU A 45 -26.33 2.80 29.29
C LEU A 45 -26.59 2.08 30.63
N ASN A 46 -27.15 2.78 31.62
CA ASN A 46 -27.50 2.17 32.90
C ASN A 46 -28.82 1.37 32.85
N THR A 47 -29.72 1.71 31.93
CA THR A 47 -31.06 1.11 31.83
C THR A 47 -31.03 -0.10 30.90
N ASN A 48 -30.37 0.01 29.75
CA ASN A 48 -30.20 -1.07 28.80
C ASN A 48 -28.76 -1.57 28.79
N LYS A 49 -28.54 -2.76 29.38
CA LYS A 49 -27.22 -3.37 29.45
C LYS A 49 -26.67 -3.77 28.07
N ASP A 50 -27.54 -3.95 27.09
CA ASP A 50 -27.15 -4.37 25.75
C ASP A 50 -26.47 -3.23 24.98
N HIS A 51 -26.71 -1.97 25.35
CA HIS A 51 -26.04 -0.80 24.75
C HIS A 51 -24.57 -0.65 25.14
N LEU A 52 -24.05 -1.52 26.03
CA LEU A 52 -22.62 -1.61 26.30
C LEU A 52 -21.87 -2.52 25.32
N TYR A 53 -22.58 -3.41 24.63
CA TYR A 53 -21.95 -4.23 23.60
C TYR A 53 -21.42 -3.34 22.49
N GLY A 54 -20.18 -3.58 22.08
CA GLY A 54 -19.47 -2.82 21.05
C GLY A 54 -19.32 -1.32 21.30
N TYR A 55 -19.60 -0.85 22.52
CA TYR A 55 -19.34 0.53 22.94
C TYR A 55 -17.84 0.80 23.09
N VAL A 56 -17.09 -0.13 23.67
CA VAL A 56 -15.62 -0.15 23.63
C VAL A 56 -15.12 -1.58 23.55
N ARG A 57 -13.84 -1.73 23.19
CA ARG A 57 -13.20 -3.04 23.08
C ARG A 57 -13.00 -3.71 24.44
N PRO A 58 -12.99 -5.04 24.52
CA PRO A 58 -12.74 -5.81 25.75
C PRO A 58 -11.55 -5.30 26.58
N GLU A 59 -10.45 -4.96 25.92
CA GLU A 59 -9.22 -4.46 26.55
C GLU A 59 -9.45 -3.15 27.32
N ILE A 60 -10.28 -2.25 26.78
CA ILE A 60 -10.63 -0.97 27.42
C ILE A 60 -11.49 -1.20 28.66
N TYR A 61 -12.44 -2.14 28.61
CA TYR A 61 -13.21 -2.53 29.79
C TYR A 61 -12.31 -3.06 30.91
N GLN A 62 -11.33 -3.89 30.57
CA GLN A 62 -10.35 -4.39 31.57
C GLN A 62 -9.50 -3.26 32.13
N PHE A 63 -9.03 -2.35 31.28
CA PHE A 63 -8.29 -1.16 31.69
C PHE A 63 -9.09 -0.29 32.68
N LEU A 64 -10.35 0.03 32.35
CA LEU A 64 -11.23 0.82 33.21
C LEU A 64 -11.51 0.14 34.55
N LYS A 65 -11.67 -1.19 34.57
CA LYS A 65 -11.81 -1.96 35.82
C LYS A 65 -10.56 -1.88 36.69
N LYS A 66 -9.37 -2.07 36.10
CA LYS A 66 -8.10 -1.94 36.81
C LYS A 66 -7.93 -0.54 37.40
N LEU A 67 -8.31 0.50 36.64
CA LEU A 67 -8.27 1.88 37.10
C LEU A 67 -9.23 2.12 38.29
N LEU A 68 -10.46 1.61 38.19
CA LEU A 68 -11.46 1.71 39.26
C LEU A 68 -11.05 0.95 40.54
N ASN A 69 -10.36 -0.17 40.38
CA ASN A 69 -9.84 -0.97 41.48
C ASN A 69 -8.50 -0.46 42.03
N ARG A 70 -7.94 0.61 41.43
CA ARG A 70 -6.61 1.18 41.76
C ARG A 70 -5.46 0.19 41.58
N GLU A 71 -5.61 -0.76 40.66
CA GLU A 71 -4.54 -1.69 40.26
C GLU A 71 -3.52 -1.01 39.34
N ILE A 72 -3.90 0.09 38.70
CA ILE A 72 -3.05 0.95 37.88
C ILE A 72 -3.25 2.42 38.30
N GLU A 73 -2.17 3.20 38.29
CA GLU A 73 -2.17 4.62 38.68
C GLU A 73 -1.65 5.49 37.53
N PHE A 74 -2.24 6.68 37.34
CA PHE A 74 -1.94 7.58 36.22
C PHE A 74 -0.44 7.89 36.05
N LYS A 75 0.29 8.13 37.15
CA LYS A 75 1.74 8.39 37.15
C LYS A 75 2.60 7.22 36.64
N HIS A 76 2.00 6.02 36.51
CA HIS A 76 2.64 4.80 36.04
C HIS A 76 2.05 4.31 34.72
N PHE A 77 1.25 5.14 34.04
CA PHE A 77 0.72 4.80 32.73
C PHE A 77 1.86 4.57 31.75
N THR A 78 1.84 3.41 31.12
CA THR A 78 2.61 3.16 29.91
C THR A 78 2.01 3.95 28.75
N LEU A 79 2.72 4.04 27.62
CA LEU A 79 2.15 4.58 26.38
C LEU A 79 0.85 3.84 25.97
N LYS A 80 0.80 2.52 26.21
CA LYS A 80 -0.39 1.70 25.97
C LYS A 80 -1.57 2.15 26.84
N ASP A 81 -1.33 2.39 28.13
CA ASP A 81 -2.35 2.87 29.07
C ASP A 81 -2.85 4.27 28.69
N HIS A 82 -1.96 5.16 28.24
CA HIS A 82 -2.35 6.48 27.74
C HIS A 82 -3.29 6.39 26.54
N ARG A 83 -3.07 5.45 25.62
CA ARG A 83 -3.95 5.24 24.45
C ARG A 83 -5.30 4.66 24.84
N MET A 84 -5.30 3.66 25.73
CA MET A 84 -6.53 3.11 26.26
C MET A 84 -7.35 4.18 27.01
N ALA A 85 -6.67 5.08 27.72
CA ALA A 85 -7.30 6.23 28.37
C ALA A 85 -7.90 7.21 27.35
N GLN A 86 -7.20 7.51 26.27
CA GLN A 86 -7.70 8.39 25.21
C GLN A 86 -8.96 7.81 24.54
N GLU A 87 -8.92 6.53 24.13
CA GLU A 87 -10.08 5.83 23.56
C GLU A 87 -11.28 5.85 24.52
N ALA A 88 -11.06 5.67 25.82
CA ALA A 88 -12.12 5.76 26.82
C ALA A 88 -12.64 7.19 27.03
N VAL A 89 -11.82 8.22 26.82
CA VAL A 89 -12.23 9.64 26.87
C VAL A 89 -13.13 9.98 25.69
N ASP A 90 -12.76 9.54 24.49
CA ASP A 90 -13.52 9.78 23.25
C ASP A 90 -14.92 9.15 23.32
N MET A 91 -15.03 8.03 24.06
CA MET A 91 -16.30 7.32 24.34
C MET A 91 -17.02 7.82 25.61
N PHE A 92 -16.57 8.92 26.21
CA PHE A 92 -17.15 9.51 27.43
C PHE A 92 -17.21 8.57 28.65
N LEU A 93 -16.36 7.53 28.69
CA LEU A 93 -16.22 6.61 29.83
C LEU A 93 -15.16 7.06 30.84
N LEU A 94 -14.33 8.01 30.43
CA LEU A 94 -13.23 8.54 31.22
C LEU A 94 -13.11 10.05 31.01
N TYR A 95 -12.66 10.79 32.02
CA TYR A 95 -12.31 12.19 31.88
C TYR A 95 -11.09 12.54 32.73
N TYR A 96 -10.30 13.52 32.31
CA TYR A 96 -9.19 14.03 33.10
C TYR A 96 -9.70 15.03 34.14
N ASN A 97 -9.46 14.75 35.42
CA ASN A 97 -9.78 15.65 36.52
C ASN A 97 -8.55 16.52 36.82
N GLU A 98 -8.64 17.82 36.54
CA GLU A 98 -7.53 18.76 36.70
C GLU A 98 -7.11 18.94 38.16
N ASP A 99 -8.07 19.01 39.08
CA ASP A 99 -7.80 19.20 40.53
C ASP A 99 -6.99 18.05 41.11
N LEU A 100 -7.31 16.82 40.68
CA LEU A 100 -6.68 15.59 41.15
C LEU A 100 -5.53 15.13 40.24
N ARG A 101 -5.32 15.82 39.12
CA ARG A 101 -4.32 15.53 38.09
C ARG A 101 -4.32 14.05 37.66
N THR A 102 -5.50 13.46 37.50
CA THR A 102 -5.66 12.04 37.16
C THR A 102 -6.93 11.82 36.33
N TYR A 103 -6.95 10.71 35.61
CA TYR A 103 -8.16 10.22 34.97
C TYR A 103 -9.15 9.67 35.99
N LYS A 104 -10.45 9.90 35.73
CA LYS A 104 -11.57 9.38 36.50
C LYS A 104 -12.66 8.84 35.59
N VAL A 105 -13.24 7.73 36.01
CA VAL A 105 -14.50 7.23 35.48
C VAL A 105 -15.65 8.06 36.07
N PRO A 106 -16.65 8.49 35.29
CA PRO A 106 -17.83 9.17 35.82
C PRO A 106 -18.56 8.34 36.87
N ASP A 107 -18.94 8.96 38.00
CA ASP A 107 -19.64 8.31 39.11
C ASP A 107 -20.85 7.47 38.64
N ALA A 108 -21.57 7.97 37.63
CA ALA A 108 -22.76 7.35 37.05
C ALA A 108 -22.48 6.03 36.30
N LEU A 109 -21.23 5.76 35.93
CA LEU A 109 -20.83 4.58 35.15
C LEU A 109 -19.99 3.59 35.96
N GLU A 110 -19.50 3.95 37.15
CA GLU A 110 -18.61 3.07 37.93
C GLU A 110 -19.24 1.70 38.21
N HIS A 111 -20.51 1.69 38.59
CA HIS A 111 -21.21 0.46 38.91
C HIS A 111 -21.35 -0.46 37.70
N LEU A 112 -21.64 0.15 36.55
CA LEU A 112 -21.84 -0.51 35.27
C LEU A 112 -20.55 -1.18 34.81
N ILE A 113 -19.44 -0.43 34.80
CA ILE A 113 -18.12 -0.93 34.40
C ILE A 113 -17.62 -2.02 35.34
N LYS A 114 -17.80 -1.87 36.66
CA LYS A 114 -17.40 -2.91 37.64
C LYS A 114 -18.14 -4.22 37.42
N LYS A 115 -19.44 -4.16 37.07
CA LYS A 115 -20.30 -5.34 36.90
C LYS A 115 -20.29 -5.97 35.51
N LYS A 116 -19.91 -5.24 34.45
CA LYS A 116 -19.91 -5.77 33.07
C LYS A 116 -18.97 -6.96 32.96
N GLU A 117 -19.49 -8.13 32.62
CA GLU A 117 -18.68 -9.28 32.23
C GLU A 117 -18.35 -9.21 30.74
N ILE A 118 -17.12 -9.59 30.38
CA ILE A 118 -16.69 -9.68 28.98
C ILE A 118 -17.10 -11.07 28.48
N THR A 119 -17.83 -11.09 27.38
CA THR A 119 -18.47 -12.27 26.78
C THR A 119 -17.90 -12.55 25.40
N LYS A 120 -18.26 -13.69 24.79
CA LYS A 120 -17.89 -14.01 23.40
C LYS A 120 -18.34 -12.92 22.42
N LEU A 121 -19.55 -12.39 22.63
CA LEU A 121 -20.13 -11.32 21.82
C LEU A 121 -19.25 -10.06 21.79
N ASP A 122 -18.59 -9.71 22.89
CA ASP A 122 -17.71 -8.53 22.93
C ASP A 122 -16.47 -8.71 22.02
N TYR A 123 -15.95 -9.93 21.89
CA TYR A 123 -14.84 -10.22 20.97
C TYR A 123 -15.30 -10.34 19.53
N GLU A 124 -16.48 -10.91 19.27
CA GLU A 124 -17.07 -10.93 17.92
C GLU A 124 -17.28 -9.51 17.39
N LEU A 125 -17.82 -8.61 18.21
CA LEU A 125 -18.01 -7.21 17.83
C LEU A 125 -16.67 -6.48 17.62
N GLU A 126 -15.64 -6.78 18.41
CA GLU A 126 -14.30 -6.24 18.17
C GLU A 126 -13.72 -6.69 16.81
N ASP A 127 -13.87 -7.98 16.48
CA ASP A 127 -13.42 -8.53 15.20
C ASP A 127 -14.18 -7.91 14.02
N ILE A 128 -15.50 -7.72 14.14
CA ILE A 128 -16.32 -7.08 13.12
C ILE A 128 -15.96 -5.59 12.97
N TYR A 129 -15.75 -4.86 14.08
CA TYR A 129 -15.30 -3.47 14.04
C TYR A 129 -13.99 -3.34 13.26
N TYR A 130 -13.00 -4.19 13.56
CA TYR A 130 -11.72 -4.14 12.85
C TYR A 130 -11.83 -4.60 11.40
N PHE A 131 -12.71 -5.56 11.10
CA PHE A 131 -13.02 -5.91 9.73
C PHE A 131 -13.58 -4.70 8.95
N ILE A 132 -14.61 -4.03 9.46
CA ILE A 132 -15.23 -2.86 8.81
C ILE A 132 -14.19 -1.76 8.63
N LYS A 133 -13.44 -1.43 9.69
CA LYS A 133 -12.35 -0.45 9.64
C LYS A 133 -11.30 -0.82 8.60
N GLY A 134 -10.93 -2.09 8.48
CA GLY A 134 -9.98 -2.57 7.47
C GLY A 134 -10.52 -2.46 6.04
N VAL A 135 -11.79 -2.81 5.82
CA VAL A 135 -12.43 -2.60 4.51
C VAL A 135 -12.37 -1.14 4.11
N MET A 136 -12.64 -0.24 5.05
CA MET A 136 -12.60 1.20 4.82
C MET A 136 -11.18 1.74 4.60
N GLN A 137 -10.20 1.26 5.36
CA GLN A 137 -8.80 1.62 5.12
C GLN A 137 -8.33 1.20 3.72
N VAL A 138 -8.93 0.14 3.18
CA VAL A 138 -8.63 -0.36 1.83
C VAL A 138 -9.41 0.37 0.74
N ARG A 139 -10.71 0.56 0.96
CA ARG A 139 -11.64 1.12 -0.05
C ARG A 139 -11.78 2.64 0.01
N GLY A 140 -11.37 3.26 1.10
CA GLY A 140 -11.71 4.63 1.43
C GLY A 140 -13.19 4.72 1.84
N ALA A 141 -14.05 4.98 0.86
CA ALA A 141 -15.47 5.21 1.03
C ALA A 141 -16.22 4.01 0.48
N ILE A 142 -17.20 3.54 1.23
CA ILE A 142 -18.00 2.40 0.84
C ILE A 142 -19.43 2.59 1.31
N ASP A 143 -20.39 2.44 0.41
CA ASP A 143 -21.80 2.48 0.80
C ASP A 143 -22.18 1.23 1.60
N LYS A 144 -23.24 1.38 2.39
CA LYS A 144 -23.76 0.33 3.26
C LYS A 144 -24.06 -0.99 2.55
N ASN A 145 -24.58 -0.96 1.32
CA ASN A 145 -24.96 -2.18 0.61
C ASN A 145 -23.72 -2.95 0.15
N ASN A 146 -22.72 -2.24 -0.38
CA ASN A 146 -21.45 -2.85 -0.74
C ASN A 146 -20.71 -3.41 0.47
N LEU A 147 -20.70 -2.70 1.60
CA LEU A 147 -20.10 -3.21 2.83
C LEU A 147 -20.84 -4.45 3.36
N SER A 148 -22.18 -4.45 3.33
CA SER A 148 -23.03 -5.60 3.68
C SER A 148 -22.73 -6.83 2.80
N ASN A 149 -22.54 -6.64 1.49
CA ASN A 149 -22.20 -7.70 0.56
C ASN A 149 -20.81 -8.30 0.87
N ILE A 150 -19.80 -7.46 1.10
CA ILE A 150 -18.45 -7.92 1.46
C ILE A 150 -18.48 -8.67 2.79
N TYR A 151 -19.18 -8.14 3.79
CA TYR A 151 -19.35 -8.81 5.08
C TYR A 151 -20.00 -10.19 4.89
N SER A 152 -21.13 -10.27 4.20
CA SER A 152 -21.86 -11.52 3.99
C SER A 152 -21.06 -12.58 3.23
N GLN A 153 -20.21 -12.17 2.29
CA GLN A 153 -19.35 -13.08 1.53
C GLN A 153 -18.16 -13.61 2.32
N LEU A 154 -17.59 -12.79 3.22
CA LEU A 154 -16.35 -13.11 3.89
C LEU A 154 -16.53 -13.55 5.35
N LYS A 155 -17.69 -13.27 5.96
CA LYS A 155 -17.98 -13.57 7.37
C LYS A 155 -17.71 -15.05 7.69
N PRO A 156 -16.85 -15.34 8.68
CA PRO A 156 -16.67 -16.70 9.20
C PRO A 156 -17.96 -17.30 9.76
N ASN A 157 -18.10 -18.63 9.65
CA ASN A 157 -19.31 -19.34 10.11
C ASN A 157 -19.55 -19.27 11.63
N ASP A 158 -18.51 -18.95 12.41
CA ASP A 158 -18.56 -18.85 13.87
C ASP A 158 -18.97 -17.46 14.39
N ILE A 159 -19.11 -16.47 13.50
CA ILE A 159 -19.72 -15.17 13.79
C ILE A 159 -21.22 -15.27 13.50
N GLU A 160 -22.04 -15.20 14.56
CA GLU A 160 -23.48 -15.39 14.46
C GLU A 160 -24.19 -14.15 13.92
N LEU A 161 -23.70 -12.96 14.25
CA LEU A 161 -24.33 -11.68 13.91
C LEU A 161 -24.47 -11.45 12.40
N SER A 162 -25.66 -11.00 11.98
CA SER A 162 -25.86 -10.35 10.69
C SER A 162 -25.17 -8.98 10.64
N PHE A 163 -25.05 -8.40 9.45
CA PHE A 163 -24.44 -7.08 9.28
C PHE A 163 -25.25 -6.00 10.01
N GLU A 164 -26.57 -6.07 9.91
CA GLU A 164 -27.50 -5.13 10.53
C GLU A 164 -27.45 -5.21 12.06
N GLU A 165 -27.42 -6.43 12.62
CA GLU A 165 -27.25 -6.63 14.07
C GLU A 165 -25.89 -6.11 14.53
N ALA A 166 -24.81 -6.37 13.78
CA ALA A 166 -23.49 -5.88 14.11
C ALA A 166 -23.44 -4.34 14.14
N LEU A 167 -24.02 -3.66 13.15
CA LEU A 167 -24.09 -2.20 13.12
C LEU A 167 -24.91 -1.62 14.28
N TYR A 168 -25.99 -2.29 14.67
CA TYR A 168 -26.79 -1.89 15.84
C TYR A 168 -25.99 -1.95 17.14
N PHE A 169 -25.09 -2.92 17.28
CA PHE A 169 -24.24 -3.08 18.46
C PHE A 169 -22.87 -2.39 18.36
N LEU A 170 -22.58 -1.58 17.34
CA LEU A 170 -21.27 -0.93 17.15
C LEU A 170 -21.34 0.61 17.17
N PRO A 171 -21.81 1.24 18.27
CA PRO A 171 -21.84 2.69 18.39
C PRO A 171 -20.48 3.36 18.21
N LYS A 172 -19.39 2.68 18.59
CA LYS A 172 -18.02 3.16 18.41
C LYS A 172 -17.71 3.47 16.94
N LEU A 173 -18.25 2.67 16.02
CA LEU A 173 -18.03 2.85 14.60
C LEU A 173 -18.41 4.27 14.16
N PHE A 174 -19.44 4.88 14.75
CA PHE A 174 -19.94 6.21 14.33
C PHE A 174 -19.17 7.40 14.91
N ILE A 175 -18.22 7.19 15.83
CA ILE A 175 -17.28 8.24 16.24
C ILE A 175 -16.14 8.38 15.23
N ASP A 176 -15.73 7.25 14.64
CA ASP A 176 -14.60 7.16 13.74
C ASP A 176 -14.96 7.50 12.28
N LEU A 177 -16.19 7.97 12.00
CA LEU A 177 -16.74 8.19 10.65
C LEU A 177 -17.25 9.63 10.44
N TYR A 178 -16.94 10.24 9.28
CA TYR A 178 -17.40 11.60 8.94
C TYR A 178 -18.83 11.63 8.37
N GLU A 179 -19.43 12.82 8.42
CA GLU A 179 -20.82 13.22 8.12
C GLU A 179 -21.36 12.79 6.75
N ASP A 180 -22.20 11.74 6.75
CA ASP A 180 -23.50 11.78 6.06
C ASP A 180 -24.49 10.75 6.65
N TYR A 181 -24.41 10.48 7.96
CA TYR A 181 -25.35 9.59 8.66
C TYR A 181 -26.80 10.08 8.63
N LEU A 182 -27.01 11.34 8.23
CA LEU A 182 -28.29 12.01 8.10
C LEU A 182 -28.84 12.00 6.66
N SER A 183 -28.04 11.57 5.67
CA SER A 183 -28.50 11.39 4.30
C SER A 183 -28.98 9.95 4.10
N GLU A 184 -29.95 9.73 3.22
CA GLU A 184 -30.51 8.40 2.95
C GLU A 184 -29.49 7.45 2.25
N GLU A 185 -28.28 7.93 1.94
CA GLU A 185 -27.18 7.20 1.32
C GLU A 185 -26.00 7.08 2.29
N ILE A 186 -26.09 6.14 3.25
CA ILE A 186 -25.02 5.92 4.24
C ILE A 186 -23.74 5.43 3.53
N GLU A 187 -22.77 6.34 3.37
CA GLU A 187 -21.38 6.03 3.03
C GLU A 187 -20.53 5.94 4.31
N PHE A 188 -19.78 4.85 4.46
CA PHE A 188 -18.81 4.67 5.53
C PHE A 188 -17.47 5.25 5.08
N VAL A 189 -16.98 6.29 5.79
CA VAL A 189 -15.73 7.02 5.46
C VAL A 189 -14.84 7.24 6.69
N ILE A 190 -13.52 6.99 6.59
CA ILE A 190 -12.56 7.38 7.65
C ILE A 190 -12.16 8.86 7.44
N PRO A 191 -12.50 9.80 8.35
CA PRO A 191 -12.32 11.24 8.16
C PRO A 191 -10.88 11.65 7.81
N GLU A 192 -9.92 11.01 8.47
CA GLU A 192 -8.49 11.33 8.37
C GLU A 192 -7.87 10.81 7.05
N PHE A 193 -8.60 10.04 6.25
CA PHE A 193 -8.13 9.48 4.98
C PHE A 193 -8.58 10.32 3.77
N TYR A 194 -9.45 11.31 3.97
CA TYR A 194 -10.08 12.13 2.94
C TYR A 194 -9.70 13.60 3.11
N HIS A 195 -8.55 14.01 2.58
CA HIS A 195 -8.17 15.43 2.48
C HIS A 195 -8.07 15.93 1.03
N SER A 196 -7.98 15.04 0.05
CA SER A 196 -8.10 15.39 -1.37
C SER A 196 -9.51 15.03 -1.87
N GLY A 197 -10.21 15.98 -2.50
CA GLY A 197 -11.57 15.80 -3.03
C GLY A 197 -11.70 14.86 -4.24
N GLU A 198 -10.72 13.97 -4.46
CA GLU A 198 -10.61 13.12 -5.67
C GLU A 198 -10.69 11.60 -5.38
N VAL A 199 -11.16 11.17 -4.21
CA VAL A 199 -11.02 9.74 -3.85
C VAL A 199 -12.08 8.85 -4.53
N TYR A 200 -11.64 8.27 -5.65
CA TYR A 200 -11.88 6.96 -6.26
C TYR A 200 -12.99 6.04 -5.69
N ARG A 201 -14.25 6.33 -6.05
CA ARG A 201 -15.41 5.43 -5.88
C ARG A 201 -15.25 4.04 -6.55
N ASP A 202 -14.27 3.88 -7.44
CA ASP A 202 -14.10 2.68 -8.28
C ASP A 202 -12.94 1.77 -7.87
N TYR A 203 -12.36 1.95 -6.69
CA TYR A 203 -11.23 1.13 -6.28
C TYR A 203 -11.61 -0.33 -5.98
N HIS A 204 -10.94 -1.27 -6.65
CA HIS A 204 -11.07 -2.72 -6.48
C HIS A 204 -9.73 -3.33 -6.07
N PRO A 205 -9.69 -4.26 -5.09
CA PRO A 205 -8.47 -4.85 -4.61
C PRO A 205 -7.99 -5.91 -5.58
N VAL A 206 -6.69 -5.86 -5.88
CA VAL A 206 -6.03 -6.72 -6.87
C VAL A 206 -6.08 -8.19 -6.45
N TYR A 207 -6.12 -8.48 -5.14
CA TYR A 207 -6.41 -9.82 -4.62
C TYR A 207 -7.67 -9.85 -3.74
N PRO A 208 -8.38 -11.00 -3.71
CA PRO A 208 -9.49 -11.19 -2.80
C PRO A 208 -8.99 -11.23 -1.35
N TYR A 209 -9.28 -10.17 -0.60
CA TYR A 209 -9.05 -10.13 0.83
C TYR A 209 -9.99 -11.08 1.56
N THR A 210 -9.44 -11.78 2.56
CA THR A 210 -10.24 -12.57 3.51
C THR A 210 -10.69 -11.70 4.69
N PHE A 211 -11.63 -12.20 5.49
CA PHE A 211 -12.04 -11.54 6.73
C PHE A 211 -10.85 -11.27 7.66
N GLU A 212 -9.96 -12.24 7.82
CA GLU A 212 -8.76 -12.11 8.67
C GLU A 212 -7.77 -11.09 8.14
N MET A 213 -7.64 -10.95 6.81
CA MET A 213 -6.78 -9.92 6.23
C MET A 213 -7.35 -8.52 6.50
N TYR A 214 -8.65 -8.29 6.25
CA TYR A 214 -9.28 -7.01 6.58
C TYR A 214 -9.21 -6.71 8.07
N LYS A 215 -9.45 -7.70 8.93
CA LYS A 215 -9.29 -7.55 10.38
C LYS A 215 -7.87 -7.16 10.76
N SER A 216 -6.86 -7.80 10.16
CA SER A 216 -5.45 -7.50 10.39
C SER A 216 -5.11 -6.06 10.01
N ILE A 217 -5.61 -5.62 8.84
CA ILE A 217 -5.47 -4.25 8.36
C ILE A 217 -6.16 -3.28 9.32
N GLY A 218 -7.44 -3.47 9.65
CA GLY A 218 -8.14 -2.53 10.54
C GLY A 218 -7.52 -2.45 11.94
N LYS A 219 -6.91 -3.53 12.44
CA LYS A 219 -6.28 -3.59 13.76
C LYS A 219 -4.86 -3.00 13.78
N ASN A 220 -4.05 -3.27 12.76
CA ASN A 220 -2.63 -2.95 12.76
C ASN A 220 -2.24 -1.90 11.71
N GLY A 221 -3.19 -1.53 10.85
CA GLY A 221 -3.02 -0.83 9.59
C GLY A 221 -2.33 -1.66 8.49
N LEU A 222 -1.90 -2.89 8.76
CA LEU A 222 -1.18 -3.75 7.81
C LEU A 222 -1.83 -5.13 7.72
N ASN A 223 -1.74 -5.75 6.55
CA ASN A 223 -2.05 -7.15 6.36
C ASN A 223 -0.89 -8.01 6.88
N LEU A 224 -0.91 -8.35 8.17
CA LEU A 224 0.11 -9.22 8.79
C LEU A 224 0.07 -10.68 8.30
N LEU A 225 -0.88 -11.05 7.43
CA LEU A 225 -0.86 -12.34 6.74
C LEU A 225 0.02 -12.30 5.49
N GLU A 226 0.40 -11.11 5.01
CA GLU A 226 1.37 -10.94 3.94
C GLU A 226 2.80 -10.96 4.54
N PRO A 227 3.69 -11.86 4.08
CA PRO A 227 5.01 -12.04 4.69
C PRO A 227 5.87 -10.78 4.78
N THR A 228 5.83 -9.90 3.79
CA THR A 228 6.64 -8.68 3.73
C THR A 228 6.18 -7.65 4.76
N GLN A 229 4.87 -7.42 4.84
CA GLN A 229 4.24 -6.53 5.81
C GLN A 229 4.39 -7.07 7.25
N ASN A 230 4.28 -8.40 7.42
CA ASN A 230 4.54 -9.02 8.73
C ASN A 230 6.01 -8.87 9.16
N ALA A 231 6.95 -9.09 8.24
CA ALA A 231 8.38 -8.90 8.53
C ALA A 231 8.69 -7.44 8.92
N PHE A 232 8.05 -6.46 8.25
CA PHE A 232 8.15 -5.05 8.63
C PHE A 232 7.60 -4.77 10.02
N TYR A 233 6.38 -5.27 10.29
CA TYR A 233 5.73 -5.19 11.60
C TYR A 233 6.63 -5.75 12.71
N ASP A 234 7.18 -6.93 12.50
CA ASP A 234 8.04 -7.62 13.47
C ASP A 234 9.34 -6.86 13.73
N ILE A 235 9.96 -6.27 12.70
CA ILE A 235 11.15 -5.45 12.87
C ILE A 235 10.82 -4.21 13.70
N LEU A 236 9.74 -3.50 13.39
CA LEU A 236 9.34 -2.31 14.16
C LEU A 236 8.98 -2.68 15.58
N LYS A 237 8.19 -3.73 15.79
CA LYS A 237 7.80 -4.21 17.12
C LYS A 237 8.99 -4.67 17.95
N LYS A 238 9.96 -5.36 17.36
CA LYS A 238 11.17 -5.84 18.06
C LYS A 238 12.08 -4.69 18.52
N ASN A 239 12.14 -3.62 17.73
CA ASN A 239 13.01 -2.48 18.01
C ASN A 239 12.28 -1.32 18.69
N ALA A 240 10.95 -1.38 18.81
CA ALA A 240 10.16 -0.40 19.53
C ALA A 240 10.63 -0.35 20.99
N LYS A 241 10.98 0.85 21.44
CA LYS A 241 11.39 1.09 22.84
C LYS A 241 10.27 0.83 23.85
N ASP A 242 9.02 0.80 23.40
CA ASP A 242 7.84 0.59 24.22
C ASP A 242 6.85 -0.40 23.58
N ASP A 243 6.34 -1.34 24.38
CA ASP A 243 5.29 -2.33 24.03
C ASP A 243 3.95 -1.71 23.59
N GLY A 244 3.81 -0.39 23.76
CA GLY A 244 2.64 0.40 23.39
C GLY A 244 2.70 1.00 21.99
N PHE A 245 3.69 0.67 21.16
CA PHE A 245 3.77 1.17 19.79
C PHE A 245 2.59 0.66 18.93
N SER A 246 1.94 1.55 18.17
CA SER A 246 0.87 1.21 17.20
C SER A 246 1.28 1.84 15.89
N LEU A 247 1.30 1.00 14.87
CA LEU A 247 1.54 1.42 13.52
C LEU A 247 0.42 2.26 12.94
N GLU A 248 -0.77 2.24 13.54
CA GLU A 248 -1.93 3.00 13.08
C GLU A 248 -1.59 4.46 12.80
N TYR A 249 -0.81 5.11 13.68
CA TYR A 249 -0.39 6.49 13.49
C TYR A 249 0.73 6.66 12.46
N LEU A 250 1.64 5.69 12.33
CA LEU A 250 2.65 5.70 11.26
C LEU A 250 1.97 5.52 9.90
N ILE A 251 0.95 4.69 9.85
CA ILE A 251 0.16 4.34 8.68
C ILE A 251 -0.75 5.47 8.28
N ARG A 252 -1.39 6.12 9.25
CA ARG A 252 -2.14 7.34 9.02
C ARG A 252 -1.25 8.44 8.46
N ASP A 253 -0.05 8.60 9.00
CA ASP A 253 0.91 9.59 8.49
C ASP A 253 1.44 9.21 7.10
N LEU A 254 1.61 7.92 6.82
CA LEU A 254 1.91 7.41 5.47
C LEU A 254 0.76 7.73 4.50
N HIS A 255 -0.50 7.68 4.94
CA HIS A 255 -1.64 8.11 4.12
C HIS A 255 -1.69 9.62 3.90
N PHE A 256 -1.51 10.41 4.95
CA PHE A 256 -1.49 11.87 4.83
C PHE A 256 -0.39 12.35 3.88
N ALA A 257 0.81 11.74 3.97
CA ALA A 257 1.91 11.98 3.04
C ALA A 257 1.57 11.71 1.58
N ASN A 258 0.61 10.82 1.32
CA ASN A 258 0.20 10.43 -0.02
C ASN A 258 -0.97 11.28 -0.58
N ASN A 259 -1.76 11.94 0.28
CA ASN A 259 -2.97 12.66 -0.12
C ASN A 259 -2.77 14.18 -0.29
N ASP A 260 -1.91 14.79 0.52
CA ASP A 260 -1.53 16.19 0.34
C ASP A 260 -0.25 16.26 -0.48
N PHE A 261 -0.40 16.56 -1.77
CA PHE A 261 0.70 16.88 -2.70
C PHE A 261 1.55 18.12 -2.29
N THR A 262 1.34 18.64 -1.09
CA THR A 262 2.00 19.80 -0.49
C THR A 262 2.43 19.51 0.96
N GLU A 263 3.74 19.36 1.16
CA GLU A 263 4.48 19.58 2.41
C GLU A 263 4.44 18.54 3.56
N PHE A 264 3.79 17.37 3.45
CA PHE A 264 3.98 16.33 4.47
C PHE A 264 5.25 15.50 4.17
N SER A 265 6.40 16.00 4.61
CA SER A 265 7.73 15.50 4.22
C SER A 265 8.00 14.05 4.69
N PHE A 266 8.63 13.21 3.85
CA PHE A 266 9.19 11.90 4.24
C PHE A 266 10.11 11.94 5.45
N LYS A 267 10.69 13.11 5.74
CA LYS A 267 11.40 13.39 6.99
C LYS A 267 10.53 13.08 8.22
N HIS A 268 9.23 13.33 8.17
CA HIS A 268 8.30 12.98 9.25
C HIS A 268 8.15 11.46 9.42
N ILE A 269 8.03 10.70 8.33
CA ILE A 269 7.96 9.23 8.35
C ILE A 269 9.28 8.63 8.85
N ILE A 270 10.41 9.07 8.30
CA ILE A 270 11.75 8.64 8.72
C ILE A 270 12.00 9.00 10.18
N ASN A 271 11.63 10.21 10.61
CA ASN A 271 11.75 10.62 12.02
C ASN A 271 10.88 9.75 12.92
N ARG A 272 9.68 9.36 12.50
CA ARG A 272 8.85 8.44 13.28
C ARG A 272 9.44 7.05 13.38
N ILE A 273 9.95 6.50 12.27
CA ILE A 273 10.67 5.22 12.29
C ILE A 273 11.92 5.34 13.20
N LEU A 274 12.63 6.46 13.14
CA LEU A 274 13.76 6.75 14.00
C LEU A 274 13.36 6.89 15.48
N ASP A 275 12.21 7.49 15.79
CA ASP A 275 11.69 7.58 17.15
C ASP A 275 11.38 6.20 17.71
N ILE A 276 10.89 5.29 16.86
CA ILE A 276 10.58 3.89 17.21
C ILE A 276 11.85 3.08 17.44
N ILE A 277 12.76 3.08 16.45
CA ILE A 277 13.95 2.21 16.43
C ILE A 277 15.09 2.81 17.25
N GLY A 278 15.24 4.13 17.27
CA GLY A 278 16.33 4.84 17.92
C GLY A 278 17.70 4.71 17.25
N ASP A 279 17.78 4.04 16.10
CA ASP A 279 19.00 3.82 15.32
C ASP A 279 18.77 4.28 13.88
N ILE A 280 19.58 5.24 13.44
CA ILE A 280 19.43 5.92 12.14
C ILE A 280 19.82 5.02 10.97
N ASP A 281 20.84 4.19 11.11
CA ASP A 281 21.31 3.31 10.04
C ASP A 281 20.32 2.17 9.81
N GLN A 282 19.77 1.61 10.89
CA GLN A 282 18.69 0.63 10.82
C GLN A 282 17.39 1.24 10.31
N THR A 283 17.08 2.48 10.69
CA THR A 283 15.91 3.22 10.18
C THR A 283 16.01 3.44 8.67
N ILE A 284 17.15 3.93 8.18
CA ILE A 284 17.39 4.16 6.75
C ILE A 284 17.39 2.83 6.00
N LYS A 285 18.03 1.78 6.55
CA LYS A 285 18.03 0.45 5.95
C LYS A 285 16.62 -0.13 5.86
N LEU A 286 15.81 0.00 6.91
CA LEU A 286 14.43 -0.47 6.96
C LEU A 286 13.53 0.33 6.01
N TYR A 287 13.68 1.65 5.99
CA TYR A 287 13.00 2.53 5.06
C TYR A 287 13.33 2.14 3.60
N ASN A 288 14.60 1.97 3.27
CA ASN A 288 15.03 1.61 1.92
C ASN A 288 14.69 0.16 1.53
N SER A 289 14.64 -0.77 2.48
CA SER A 289 14.32 -2.17 2.20
C SER A 289 12.83 -2.47 2.20
N VAL A 290 12.03 -1.66 2.90
CA VAL A 290 10.60 -1.87 3.08
C VAL A 290 9.78 -0.69 2.59
N ILE A 291 10.01 0.56 2.98
CA ILE A 291 9.20 1.71 2.52
C ILE A 291 9.34 1.95 1.01
N VAL A 292 10.51 1.73 0.42
CA VAL A 292 10.68 1.78 -1.06
C VAL A 292 9.97 0.62 -1.76
N LYS A 293 9.80 -0.52 -1.07
CA LYS A 293 9.07 -1.70 -1.55
C LYS A 293 7.61 -1.74 -1.14
N LEU A 294 7.19 -0.88 -0.21
CA LEU A 294 5.82 -0.64 0.17
C LEU A 294 5.32 0.29 -0.93
N PRO A 295 4.60 -0.23 -1.93
CA PRO A 295 4.02 0.61 -2.95
C PRO A 295 3.19 1.68 -2.26
N ARG A 296 3.10 2.84 -2.90
CA ARG A 296 2.18 3.92 -2.53
C ARG A 296 0.73 3.42 -2.29
N TRP A 297 0.42 2.21 -2.77
CA TRP A 297 -0.89 1.59 -2.80
C TRP A 297 -0.95 0.30 -1.97
N ILE A 298 -0.14 0.08 -0.92
CA ILE A 298 -0.36 -1.09 -0.01
C ILE A 298 -1.58 -0.97 0.92
N PHE A 299 -2.30 0.15 0.85
CA PHE A 299 -3.72 0.19 1.24
C PHE A 299 -4.64 -0.33 0.15
N LYS A 300 -4.07 -0.86 -0.92
CA LYS A 300 -4.79 -1.19 -2.13
C LYS A 300 -4.26 -2.43 -2.86
N GLY A 301 -3.79 -3.45 -2.14
CA GLY A 301 -3.56 -4.83 -2.65
C GLY A 301 -2.67 -4.99 -3.90
N ASP A 302 -1.54 -5.70 -3.74
CA ASP A 302 -0.64 -6.29 -4.75
C ASP A 302 0.28 -5.38 -5.59
N PRO A 303 1.44 -5.93 -6.03
CA PRO A 303 2.66 -5.17 -6.19
C PRO A 303 2.73 -4.54 -7.59
N ILE A 304 2.74 -3.22 -7.63
CA ILE A 304 3.36 -2.48 -8.72
C ILE A 304 4.33 -1.50 -8.09
N GLU A 305 5.63 -1.72 -8.34
CA GLU A 305 6.69 -0.73 -8.07
C GLU A 305 6.42 0.51 -8.93
N VAL A 306 5.83 1.54 -8.33
CA VAL A 306 5.91 2.90 -8.86
C VAL A 306 6.37 3.80 -7.72
N VAL A 307 7.68 4.09 -7.73
CA VAL A 307 8.22 5.28 -7.10
C VAL A 307 7.58 6.47 -7.83
N ASP A 308 6.55 7.13 -7.28
CA ASP A 308 6.16 8.44 -7.85
C ASP A 308 7.26 9.46 -7.53
N ARG A 309 7.76 10.05 -8.61
CA ARG A 309 8.97 10.86 -8.66
C ARG A 309 8.67 12.35 -8.59
N ASP A 310 7.47 12.76 -8.98
CA ASP A 310 6.99 14.14 -8.86
C ASP A 310 7.03 14.60 -7.40
N LEU A 311 6.81 13.69 -6.45
CA LEU A 311 6.94 13.97 -5.02
C LEU A 311 8.40 14.08 -4.55
N ILE A 312 9.33 13.34 -5.16
CA ILE A 312 10.78 13.48 -4.90
C ILE A 312 11.28 14.81 -5.48
N GLU A 313 10.79 15.21 -6.65
CA GLU A 313 11.10 16.50 -7.28
C GLU A 313 10.61 17.69 -6.46
N LYS A 314 9.41 17.61 -5.88
CA LYS A 314 8.89 18.64 -4.95
C LYS A 314 9.72 18.80 -3.68
N LEU A 315 10.40 17.74 -3.22
CA LEU A 315 11.28 17.78 -2.05
C LEU A 315 12.66 18.35 -2.36
N ASN A 316 13.03 18.44 -3.63
CA ASN A 316 14.27 19.03 -4.11
C ASN A 316 14.10 20.52 -4.51
N ASP A 317 12.87 21.06 -4.50
CA ASP A 317 12.65 22.45 -4.85
C ASP A 317 13.08 23.41 -3.72
N LYS A 318 13.76 24.48 -4.12
CA LYS A 318 14.79 25.21 -3.36
C LYS A 318 14.31 26.01 -2.14
N ASN A 319 13.04 25.92 -1.77
CA ASN A 319 12.45 26.68 -0.67
C ASN A 319 12.38 25.94 0.67
N PHE A 320 12.76 24.67 0.74
CA PHE A 320 12.67 23.86 1.96
C PHE A 320 14.03 23.67 2.68
N LYS A 321 14.82 24.75 2.80
CA LYS A 321 16.14 24.69 3.43
C LYS A 321 16.07 24.83 4.95
N ASN A 322 16.55 23.82 5.67
CA ASN A 322 17.18 24.01 6.97
C ASN A 322 18.38 23.05 7.16
N ASP A 323 19.40 23.57 7.83
CA ASP A 323 20.83 23.22 7.75
C ASP A 323 21.26 21.82 8.23
N PHE A 324 20.33 20.91 8.49
CA PHE A 324 20.64 19.53 8.90
C PHE A 324 20.78 18.55 7.71
N TYR A 325 20.23 18.90 6.55
CA TYR A 325 20.08 17.99 5.39
C TYR A 325 21.30 17.99 4.43
N ASN A 326 22.08 19.08 4.41
CA ASN A 326 23.02 19.36 3.32
C ASN A 326 24.37 18.65 3.43
N GLU A 327 24.76 18.16 4.63
CA GLU A 327 26.10 17.60 4.86
C GLU A 327 26.12 16.05 4.79
N TYR A 328 24.99 15.38 5.06
CA TYR A 328 24.92 13.91 5.16
C TYR A 328 24.20 13.20 4.00
N VAL A 329 23.27 13.84 3.28
CA VAL A 329 22.51 13.17 2.18
C VAL A 329 23.24 13.20 0.85
N LYS A 330 24.17 14.15 0.63
CA LYS A 330 24.97 14.24 -0.60
C LYS A 330 25.85 13.01 -0.86
N GLU A 331 26.07 12.16 0.13
CA GLU A 331 26.82 10.91 -0.03
C GLU A 331 25.96 9.70 -0.47
N VAL A 332 24.61 9.74 -0.42
CA VAL A 332 23.86 8.49 -0.12
C VAL A 332 23.07 7.81 -1.25
N LEU A 333 22.78 8.41 -2.42
CA LEU A 333 22.09 7.69 -3.51
C LEU A 333 22.88 7.71 -4.82
N LYS A 334 24.02 7.02 -4.79
CA LYS A 334 24.73 6.63 -6.01
C LYS A 334 23.82 5.76 -6.87
N CYS A 335 23.82 6.01 -8.17
CA CYS A 335 23.00 5.27 -9.10
C CYS A 335 23.29 3.76 -9.04
N PRO A 336 22.28 2.88 -8.96
CA PRO A 336 22.46 1.42 -8.89
C PRO A 336 23.08 0.81 -10.14
N CYS A 337 23.21 1.59 -11.23
CA CYS A 337 23.93 1.16 -12.43
C CYS A 337 25.46 1.20 -12.27
N GLY A 338 25.99 1.71 -11.14
CA GLY A 338 27.43 1.79 -10.89
C GLY A 338 28.15 2.99 -11.53
N SER A 339 27.42 3.98 -12.04
CA SER A 339 28.00 5.16 -12.73
C SER A 339 28.70 6.16 -11.81
N ASN A 340 28.64 5.96 -10.48
CA ASN A 340 29.09 6.91 -9.43
C ASN A 340 28.44 8.30 -9.49
N LYS A 341 27.50 8.53 -10.41
CA LYS A 341 26.61 9.70 -10.42
C LYS A 341 25.51 9.51 -9.38
N ASN A 342 24.85 10.61 -9.02
CA ASN A 342 23.60 10.51 -8.28
C ASN A 342 22.54 9.86 -9.18
N ILE A 343 21.58 9.16 -8.58
CA ILE A 343 20.51 8.49 -9.33
C ILE A 343 19.71 9.47 -10.22
N GLU A 344 19.47 10.69 -9.72
CA GLU A 344 18.78 11.81 -10.40
C GLU A 344 19.57 12.41 -11.57
N ASP A 345 20.88 12.20 -11.62
CA ASP A 345 21.75 12.64 -12.72
C ASP A 345 22.04 11.48 -13.71
N CYS A 346 21.35 10.34 -13.54
CA CYS A 346 21.64 9.09 -14.23
C CYS A 346 20.36 8.31 -14.56
N CYS A 347 20.09 7.17 -13.91
CA CYS A 347 19.03 6.25 -14.33
C CYS A 347 17.62 6.65 -13.88
N ALA A 348 17.47 7.76 -13.14
CA ALA A 348 16.17 8.38 -12.88
C ALA A 348 15.90 9.61 -13.74
N ASN A 349 16.88 10.06 -14.53
CA ASN A 349 16.75 11.23 -15.40
C ASN A 349 16.26 10.79 -16.78
N GLU A 350 15.01 11.09 -17.10
CA GLU A 350 14.40 10.71 -18.37
C GLU A 350 15.17 11.28 -19.55
N ASP A 351 15.57 12.56 -19.52
CA ASP A 351 16.37 13.17 -20.59
C ASP A 351 17.68 12.43 -20.82
N VAL A 352 18.40 12.06 -19.75
CA VAL A 352 19.65 11.27 -19.87
C VAL A 352 19.37 9.90 -20.48
N LEU A 353 18.31 9.22 -20.02
CA LEU A 353 17.94 7.90 -20.51
C LEU A 353 17.52 7.93 -21.98
N VAL A 354 16.70 8.91 -22.40
CA VAL A 354 16.27 9.10 -23.78
C VAL A 354 17.47 9.47 -24.67
N ASN A 355 18.32 10.39 -24.23
CA ASN A 355 19.52 10.79 -24.98
C ASN A 355 20.51 9.63 -25.20
N ASN A 356 20.62 8.73 -24.22
CA ASN A 356 21.46 7.54 -24.31
C ASN A 356 20.73 6.35 -24.96
N GLN A 357 19.47 6.54 -25.38
CA GLN A 357 18.56 5.51 -25.87
C GLN A 357 18.44 4.32 -24.89
N ALA A 358 18.62 4.57 -23.59
CA ALA A 358 18.53 3.56 -22.53
C ALA A 358 17.09 3.21 -22.16
N ILE A 359 16.13 4.03 -22.61
CA ILE A 359 14.70 3.76 -22.65
C ILE A 359 14.15 4.13 -24.03
N LEU A 360 12.90 3.76 -24.32
CA LEU A 360 12.19 4.27 -25.48
C LEU A 360 11.83 5.75 -25.28
N HIS A 361 11.69 6.49 -26.37
CA HIS A 361 11.08 7.82 -26.28
C HIS A 361 9.67 7.71 -25.65
N PRO A 362 9.22 8.63 -24.79
CA PRO A 362 8.03 8.44 -23.96
C PRO A 362 6.77 8.03 -24.75
N GLU A 363 6.49 8.74 -25.85
CA GLU A 363 5.39 8.43 -26.76
C GLU A 363 5.44 6.99 -27.31
N ARG A 364 6.64 6.47 -27.58
CA ARG A 364 6.85 5.12 -28.09
C ARG A 364 6.85 4.07 -26.98
N GLY A 365 7.18 4.46 -25.76
CA GLY A 365 7.01 3.65 -24.55
C GLY A 365 5.53 3.42 -24.22
N ASP A 366 4.72 4.46 -24.26
CA ASP A 366 3.27 4.36 -24.07
C ASP A 366 2.61 3.50 -25.15
N LEU A 367 2.97 3.74 -26.41
CA LEU A 367 2.52 2.94 -27.55
C LEU A 367 2.92 1.47 -27.42
N PHE A 368 4.08 1.19 -26.80
CA PHE A 368 4.50 -0.18 -26.54
C PHE A 368 3.53 -0.92 -25.62
N TYR A 369 3.15 -0.28 -24.52
CA TYR A 369 2.18 -0.85 -23.59
C TYR A 369 0.79 -0.97 -24.21
N GLU A 370 0.36 0.01 -25.01
CA GLU A 370 -0.93 -0.04 -25.72
C GLU A 370 -1.00 -1.28 -26.64
N VAL A 371 -0.04 -1.44 -27.55
CA VAL A 371 0.01 -2.58 -28.48
C VAL A 371 0.09 -3.91 -27.72
N TYR A 372 0.93 -3.96 -26.69
CA TYR A 372 1.13 -5.19 -25.92
C TYR A 372 -0.11 -5.59 -25.10
N TYR A 373 -0.77 -4.63 -24.45
CA TYR A 373 -1.98 -4.87 -23.67
C TYR A 373 -3.17 -5.25 -24.55
N ASP A 374 -3.33 -4.62 -25.71
CA ASP A 374 -4.37 -5.06 -26.64
C ASP A 374 -4.16 -6.50 -27.12
N LEU A 375 -2.93 -6.92 -27.37
CA LEU A 375 -2.61 -8.30 -27.73
C LEU A 375 -3.00 -9.27 -26.60
N LEU A 376 -2.62 -8.98 -25.36
CA LEU A 376 -3.03 -9.79 -24.21
C LEU A 376 -4.55 -9.76 -24.00
N TYR A 377 -5.22 -8.67 -24.36
CA TYR A 377 -6.67 -8.55 -24.23
C TYR A 377 -7.37 -9.48 -25.22
N LEU A 378 -6.88 -9.55 -26.47
CA LEU A 378 -7.36 -10.52 -27.46
C LEU A 378 -7.16 -11.97 -26.99
N VAL A 379 -6.03 -12.28 -26.34
CA VAL A 379 -5.83 -13.59 -25.71
C VAL A 379 -6.91 -13.85 -24.68
N ASN A 380 -7.17 -12.87 -23.80
CA ASN A 380 -8.19 -13.03 -22.77
C ASN A 380 -9.62 -13.12 -23.34
N GLU A 381 -9.95 -12.38 -24.41
CA GLU A 381 -11.23 -12.51 -25.14
C GLU A 381 -11.43 -13.95 -25.66
N LYS A 382 -10.37 -14.54 -26.24
CA LYS A 382 -10.41 -15.89 -26.83
C LYS A 382 -10.45 -17.00 -25.78
N TYR A 383 -9.53 -16.96 -24.82
CA TYR A 383 -9.32 -18.04 -23.85
C TYR A 383 -10.07 -17.87 -22.53
N ARG A 384 -10.62 -16.68 -22.27
CA ARG A 384 -11.39 -16.34 -21.05
C ARG A 384 -10.64 -16.74 -19.78
N VAL A 385 -9.34 -16.49 -19.75
CA VAL A 385 -8.48 -16.78 -18.59
C VAL A 385 -8.99 -16.01 -17.38
N VAL A 386 -9.35 -14.75 -17.58
CA VAL A 386 -9.99 -13.88 -16.59
C VAL A 386 -11.47 -13.69 -16.96
N LYS A 387 -12.36 -14.01 -16.01
CA LYS A 387 -13.81 -13.87 -16.20
C LYS A 387 -14.24 -12.42 -15.95
N HIS A 388 -15.00 -11.85 -16.89
CA HIS A 388 -15.79 -10.62 -16.75
C HIS A 388 -15.07 -9.26 -16.74
N TYR A 389 -14.45 -8.85 -17.85
CA TYR A 389 -14.06 -7.44 -18.04
C TYR A 389 -14.35 -6.94 -19.46
N LYS A 390 -14.85 -5.70 -19.54
CA LYS A 390 -15.18 -5.00 -20.79
C LYS A 390 -14.06 -4.05 -21.26
N ASP A 391 -13.03 -3.84 -20.46
CA ASP A 391 -12.01 -2.80 -20.65
C ASP A 391 -10.60 -3.43 -20.56
N PRO A 392 -9.75 -3.32 -21.61
CA PRO A 392 -8.40 -3.86 -21.63
C PRO A 392 -7.51 -3.38 -20.49
N LEU A 393 -7.46 -2.09 -20.18
CA LEU A 393 -6.57 -1.54 -19.15
C LEU A 393 -6.92 -2.09 -17.76
N LYS A 394 -8.23 -2.20 -17.48
CA LYS A 394 -8.73 -2.77 -16.23
C LYS A 394 -8.49 -4.28 -16.09
N VAL A 395 -8.26 -5.00 -17.19
CA VAL A 395 -7.87 -6.42 -17.14
C VAL A 395 -6.45 -6.54 -16.59
N PHE A 396 -5.52 -5.70 -17.04
CA PHE A 396 -4.10 -5.82 -16.72
C PHE A 396 -3.75 -5.33 -15.31
N ASP A 397 -4.42 -4.30 -14.83
CA ASP A 397 -4.25 -3.78 -13.45
C ASP A 397 -4.64 -4.80 -12.36
N GLN A 398 -5.30 -5.91 -12.74
CA GLN A 398 -5.89 -6.89 -11.82
C GLN A 398 -5.31 -8.30 -11.99
N LEU A 399 -4.26 -8.47 -12.79
CA LEU A 399 -3.63 -9.78 -12.99
C LEU A 399 -2.59 -10.04 -11.91
N ASP A 400 -2.72 -11.18 -11.21
CA ASP A 400 -1.58 -11.76 -10.50
C ASP A 400 -0.51 -12.25 -11.50
N ASP A 401 0.73 -12.38 -11.04
CA ASP A 401 1.87 -12.82 -11.86
C ASP A 401 1.59 -14.12 -12.62
N ASN A 402 0.93 -15.10 -12.01
CA ASN A 402 0.67 -16.38 -12.67
C ASN A 402 -0.35 -16.22 -13.80
N THR A 403 -1.40 -15.44 -13.57
CA THR A 403 -2.41 -15.14 -14.58
C THR A 403 -1.83 -14.32 -15.72
N TYR A 404 -0.99 -13.33 -15.41
CA TYR A 404 -0.25 -12.56 -16.42
C TYR A 404 0.66 -13.46 -17.25
N PHE A 405 1.50 -14.29 -16.62
CA PHE A 405 2.38 -15.22 -17.34
C PHE A 405 1.58 -16.20 -18.19
N LYS A 406 0.43 -16.67 -17.71
CA LYS A 406 -0.45 -17.54 -18.50
C LYS A 406 -0.99 -16.83 -19.75
N LEU A 407 -1.44 -15.58 -19.63
CA LEU A 407 -1.90 -14.80 -20.79
C LEU A 407 -0.76 -14.52 -21.77
N ARG A 408 0.41 -14.15 -21.26
CA ARG A 408 1.62 -13.95 -22.06
C ARG A 408 2.02 -15.23 -22.78
N ASP A 409 2.02 -16.37 -22.12
CA ASP A 409 2.46 -17.63 -22.73
C ASP A 409 1.47 -18.06 -23.83
N LEU A 410 0.16 -17.91 -23.58
CA LEU A 410 -0.89 -18.14 -24.58
C LEU A 410 -0.77 -17.21 -25.81
N LEU A 411 -0.30 -15.97 -25.65
CA LEU A 411 -0.05 -15.05 -26.76
C LEU A 411 0.93 -15.65 -27.78
N TYR A 412 1.95 -16.39 -27.32
CA TYR A 412 2.97 -16.99 -28.18
C TYR A 412 2.67 -18.44 -28.57
N GLU A 413 1.79 -19.13 -27.86
CA GLU A 413 1.29 -20.45 -28.25
C GLU A 413 0.30 -20.38 -29.43
N ASP A 414 -0.44 -19.27 -29.55
CA ASP A 414 -1.46 -19.08 -30.58
C ASP A 414 -1.17 -17.91 -31.53
N ASN A 415 -0.53 -18.26 -32.66
CA ASN A 415 -0.22 -17.30 -33.72
C ASN A 415 -1.46 -16.62 -34.33
N GLU A 416 -2.67 -17.16 -34.15
CA GLU A 416 -3.90 -16.54 -34.66
C GLU A 416 -4.18 -15.18 -34.01
N ILE A 417 -3.75 -14.98 -32.75
CA ILE A 417 -3.92 -13.71 -32.02
C ILE A 417 -3.27 -12.55 -32.76
N PHE A 418 -2.04 -12.75 -33.28
CA PHE A 418 -1.35 -11.75 -34.06
C PHE A 418 -2.05 -11.43 -35.38
N THR A 419 -2.64 -12.45 -36.03
CA THR A 419 -3.43 -12.25 -37.26
C THR A 419 -4.70 -11.44 -36.97
N ILE A 420 -5.42 -11.78 -35.89
CA ILE A 420 -6.62 -11.04 -35.46
C ILE A 420 -6.28 -9.58 -35.18
N TYR A 421 -5.17 -9.31 -34.50
CA TYR A 421 -4.73 -7.94 -34.23
C TYR A 421 -4.46 -7.16 -35.53
N GLN A 422 -3.74 -7.77 -36.48
CA GLN A 422 -3.45 -7.16 -37.79
C GLN A 422 -4.71 -6.86 -38.62
N GLU A 423 -5.74 -7.69 -38.50
CA GLU A 423 -7.02 -7.48 -39.20
C GLU A 423 -7.90 -6.42 -38.52
N ARG A 424 -7.84 -6.32 -37.18
CA ARG A 424 -8.70 -5.45 -36.36
C ARG A 424 -8.18 -4.01 -36.27
N TYR A 425 -6.87 -3.82 -36.25
CA TYR A 425 -6.24 -2.52 -35.98
C TYR A 425 -5.42 -2.00 -37.15
N LYS A 426 -5.57 -0.72 -37.46
CA LYS A 426 -4.70 -0.01 -38.42
C LYS A 426 -3.48 0.51 -37.67
N MET A 427 -2.32 -0.05 -38.00
CA MET A 427 -1.04 0.36 -37.42
C MET A 427 -0.30 1.34 -38.31
N ASP A 428 0.17 2.43 -37.72
CA ASP A 428 1.21 3.29 -38.30
C ASP A 428 2.59 2.61 -38.25
N GLU A 429 3.64 3.34 -38.62
CA GLU A 429 5.00 2.79 -38.72
C GLU A 429 5.56 2.37 -37.35
N ASP A 430 5.42 3.21 -36.32
CA ASP A 430 5.91 2.93 -34.97
C ASP A 430 5.15 1.79 -34.30
N SER A 431 3.82 1.78 -34.42
CA SER A 431 2.96 0.70 -33.93
C SER A 431 3.33 -0.63 -34.61
N ARG A 432 3.65 -0.59 -35.91
CA ARG A 432 4.05 -1.78 -36.66
C ARG A 432 5.42 -2.28 -36.27
N ASP A 433 6.40 -1.42 -36.04
CA ASP A 433 7.71 -1.84 -35.56
C ASP A 433 7.61 -2.52 -34.19
N ILE A 434 6.84 -1.94 -33.27
CA ILE A 434 6.58 -2.53 -31.96
C ILE A 434 5.86 -3.87 -32.09
N PHE A 435 4.76 -3.91 -32.85
CA PHE A 435 4.00 -5.14 -33.08
C PHE A 435 4.88 -6.25 -33.66
N ASP A 436 5.66 -5.95 -34.70
CA ASP A 436 6.58 -6.90 -35.31
C ASP A 436 7.67 -7.31 -34.30
N GLY A 437 8.14 -6.37 -33.47
CA GLY A 437 9.03 -6.62 -32.34
C GLY A 437 8.48 -7.68 -31.40
N ILE A 438 7.30 -7.43 -30.84
CA ILE A 438 6.59 -8.32 -29.90
C ILE A 438 6.33 -9.68 -30.56
N LYS A 439 5.82 -9.70 -31.79
CA LYS A 439 5.57 -10.95 -32.54
C LYS A 439 6.83 -11.79 -32.72
N SER A 440 7.98 -11.15 -32.91
CA SER A 440 9.28 -11.82 -33.07
C SER A 440 10.01 -12.10 -31.75
N ALA A 441 9.41 -11.80 -30.60
CA ALA A 441 10.08 -11.88 -29.31
C ALA A 441 10.41 -13.32 -28.91
N TYR A 442 11.61 -13.53 -28.37
CA TYR A 442 12.11 -14.86 -28.03
C TYR A 442 12.80 -14.89 -26.66
N ASP A 443 12.85 -16.07 -26.06
CA ASP A 443 13.40 -16.24 -24.72
C ASP A 443 14.93 -16.15 -24.72
N ILE A 444 15.44 -15.36 -23.78
CA ILE A 444 16.85 -15.27 -23.42
C ILE A 444 17.02 -15.86 -22.03
N GLU A 445 17.98 -16.78 -21.92
CA GLU A 445 18.58 -17.19 -20.65
C GLU A 445 20.05 -16.79 -20.73
N GLY A 446 20.41 -15.73 -19.99
CA GLY A 446 21.69 -15.06 -20.14
C GLY A 446 22.26 -14.58 -18.82
N ILE A 447 23.43 -13.96 -18.89
CA ILE A 447 24.12 -13.40 -17.73
C ILE A 447 24.11 -11.89 -17.84
N ALA A 448 23.42 -11.20 -16.93
CA ALA A 448 23.57 -9.76 -16.72
C ALA A 448 24.96 -9.46 -16.16
N ILE A 449 25.71 -8.57 -16.80
CA ILE A 449 27.13 -8.33 -16.50
C ILE A 449 27.37 -6.96 -15.90
N THR A 450 26.83 -5.92 -16.53
CA THR A 450 27.07 -4.51 -16.19
C THR A 450 25.99 -3.63 -16.81
N TYR A 451 26.08 -2.33 -16.53
CA TYR A 451 25.42 -1.30 -17.30
C TYR A 451 26.42 -0.52 -18.15
N GLU A 452 26.07 -0.24 -19.40
CA GLU A 452 26.80 0.67 -20.30
C GLU A 452 25.82 1.70 -20.85
N ASP A 453 26.11 2.99 -20.67
CA ASP A 453 25.19 4.09 -21.01
C ASP A 453 23.76 3.84 -20.49
N GLN A 454 23.65 3.34 -19.26
CA GLN A 454 22.41 2.98 -18.57
C GLN A 454 21.61 1.81 -19.19
N LYS A 455 22.14 1.17 -20.25
CA LYS A 455 21.59 -0.07 -20.83
C LYS A 455 22.13 -1.28 -20.10
N LEU A 456 21.29 -2.29 -19.91
CA LEU A 456 21.71 -3.56 -19.33
C LEU A 456 22.53 -4.34 -20.36
N VAL A 457 23.74 -4.75 -19.99
CA VAL A 457 24.60 -5.60 -20.81
C VAL A 457 24.38 -7.06 -20.41
N VAL A 458 23.87 -7.85 -21.35
CA VAL A 458 23.56 -9.27 -21.16
C VAL A 458 24.40 -10.13 -22.09
N MET A 459 25.08 -11.14 -21.54
CA MET A 459 25.69 -12.20 -22.32
C MET A 459 24.67 -13.31 -22.57
N ASP A 460 24.25 -13.44 -23.82
CA ASP A 460 23.48 -14.57 -24.29
C ASP A 460 24.43 -15.73 -24.59
N ILE A 461 24.40 -16.72 -23.71
CA ILE A 461 25.27 -17.90 -23.79
C ILE A 461 24.93 -18.74 -25.02
N LYS A 462 23.65 -18.81 -25.40
CA LYS A 462 23.17 -19.70 -26.45
C LYS A 462 23.59 -19.22 -27.84
N ASN A 463 23.44 -17.92 -28.09
CA ASN A 463 23.73 -17.31 -29.39
C ASN A 463 25.11 -16.62 -29.43
N HIS A 464 25.94 -16.85 -28.41
CA HIS A 464 27.28 -16.29 -28.26
C HIS A 464 27.36 -14.79 -28.60
N VAL A 465 26.46 -13.98 -28.04
CA VAL A 465 26.34 -12.54 -28.32
C VAL A 465 26.17 -11.71 -27.04
N ILE A 466 26.67 -10.47 -27.06
CA ILE A 466 26.41 -9.45 -26.04
C ILE A 466 25.24 -8.59 -26.49
N LEU A 467 24.21 -8.50 -25.67
CA LEU A 467 23.00 -7.71 -25.93
C LEU A 467 23.01 -6.45 -25.07
N HIS A 468 22.80 -5.28 -25.70
CA HIS A 468 22.54 -4.03 -24.99
C HIS A 468 21.03 -3.82 -24.90
N ILE A 469 20.47 -4.04 -23.72
CA ILE A 469 19.03 -4.00 -23.48
C ILE A 469 18.64 -2.65 -22.89
N SER A 470 17.65 -2.03 -23.51
CA SER A 470 17.04 -0.76 -23.10
C SER A 470 15.75 -1.03 -22.34
N GLY A 471 15.42 -0.18 -21.37
CA GLY A 471 14.11 -0.14 -20.73
C GLY A 471 13.01 0.29 -21.70
N ILE A 472 11.76 0.16 -21.25
CA ILE A 472 10.60 0.66 -22.01
C ILE A 472 10.38 2.12 -21.64
N ILE A 473 9.93 2.39 -20.41
CA ILE A 473 9.70 3.76 -19.87
C ILE A 473 10.67 4.15 -18.75
N SER A 474 11.42 3.20 -18.19
CA SER A 474 12.32 3.45 -17.05
C SER A 474 13.63 2.68 -17.18
N GLY A 475 14.72 3.23 -16.63
CA GLY A 475 16.02 2.58 -16.61
C GLY A 475 16.01 1.24 -15.86
N ILE A 476 16.58 0.18 -16.45
CA ILE A 476 16.54 -1.18 -15.90
C ILE A 476 17.23 -1.28 -14.53
N SER A 477 18.26 -0.48 -14.28
CA SER A 477 19.02 -0.50 -13.02
C SER A 477 18.21 -0.15 -11.78
N LEU A 478 17.04 0.43 -11.96
CA LEU A 478 16.13 0.75 -10.87
C LEU A 478 15.52 -0.52 -10.24
N ASN A 479 15.38 -1.58 -11.05
CA ASN A 479 14.77 -2.84 -10.64
C ASN A 479 15.81 -3.98 -10.55
N LEU A 480 17.00 -3.77 -11.15
CA LEU A 480 18.08 -4.76 -11.18
C LEU A 480 19.44 -4.13 -10.85
N ASP A 481 19.89 -4.31 -9.61
CA ASP A 481 21.09 -3.63 -9.09
C ASP A 481 22.40 -4.24 -9.64
N SER A 482 23.33 -3.38 -10.10
CA SER A 482 24.63 -3.83 -10.59
C SER A 482 25.52 -4.47 -9.52
N ARG A 483 25.25 -4.22 -8.24
CA ARG A 483 25.97 -4.84 -7.11
C ARG A 483 25.82 -6.36 -7.09
N ASP A 484 24.74 -6.87 -7.65
CA ASP A 484 24.46 -8.30 -7.71
C ASP A 484 25.07 -8.98 -8.96
N PHE A 485 25.75 -8.22 -9.82
CA PHE A 485 26.32 -8.75 -11.06
C PHE A 485 27.67 -9.48 -10.85
N PRO A 486 28.02 -10.42 -11.75
CA PRO A 486 27.16 -11.00 -12.78
C PRO A 486 26.04 -11.87 -12.19
N MET A 487 24.86 -11.85 -12.83
CA MET A 487 23.64 -12.55 -12.41
C MET A 487 23.00 -13.28 -13.58
N ILE A 488 22.50 -14.50 -13.35
CA ILE A 488 21.72 -15.21 -14.37
C ILE A 488 20.31 -14.62 -14.41
N ILE A 489 19.85 -14.29 -15.61
CA ILE A 489 18.52 -13.72 -15.84
C ILE A 489 17.80 -14.46 -16.95
N LYS A 490 16.47 -14.51 -16.88
CA LYS A 490 15.60 -15.00 -17.95
C LYS A 490 14.54 -13.96 -18.31
N PHE A 491 14.43 -13.64 -19.58
CA PHE A 491 13.44 -12.67 -20.08
C PHE A 491 13.13 -12.94 -21.55
N LYS A 492 12.09 -12.29 -22.07
CA LYS A 492 11.74 -12.35 -23.50
C LYS A 492 12.28 -11.10 -24.18
N LEU A 493 13.23 -11.25 -25.10
CA LEU A 493 13.83 -10.16 -25.85
C LEU A 493 12.87 -9.68 -26.93
N VAL A 494 12.68 -8.37 -27.01
CA VAL A 494 11.86 -7.72 -28.03
C VAL A 494 12.77 -6.87 -28.93
N PRO A 495 13.10 -7.34 -30.14
CA PRO A 495 13.99 -6.62 -31.04
C PRO A 495 13.20 -5.59 -31.85
N LEU A 496 13.37 -4.30 -31.53
CA LEU A 496 12.85 -3.17 -32.31
C LEU A 496 13.86 -2.73 -33.37
N SER A 497 13.44 -1.89 -34.31
CA SER A 497 14.29 -1.47 -35.43
C SER A 497 15.59 -0.78 -35.00
N ASP A 498 15.53 0.02 -33.93
CA ASP A 498 16.61 0.88 -33.44
C ASP A 498 17.18 0.47 -32.08
N VAL A 499 16.45 -0.32 -31.30
CA VAL A 499 16.88 -0.78 -29.96
C VAL A 499 16.48 -2.22 -29.67
N LEU A 500 17.17 -2.85 -28.72
CA LEU A 500 16.71 -4.07 -28.08
C LEU A 500 16.05 -3.73 -26.74
N THR A 501 14.86 -4.25 -26.51
CA THR A 501 14.16 -4.14 -25.22
C THR A 501 13.66 -5.51 -24.78
N TYR A 502 12.82 -5.57 -23.75
CA TYR A 502 12.31 -6.80 -23.18
C TYR A 502 10.82 -6.71 -22.92
N LEU A 503 10.18 -7.88 -22.78
CA LEU A 503 8.75 -7.97 -22.58
C LEU A 503 8.37 -7.80 -21.10
N VAL A 504 8.31 -6.56 -20.62
CA VAL A 504 7.83 -6.11 -19.28
C VAL A 504 8.55 -6.70 -18.05
N HIS A 505 9.06 -7.94 -18.11
CA HIS A 505 9.57 -8.68 -16.97
C HIS A 505 10.94 -9.33 -17.25
N ILE A 506 11.81 -9.28 -16.24
CA ILE A 506 13.11 -9.94 -16.19
C ILE A 506 13.13 -10.78 -14.91
N ASN A 507 13.35 -12.09 -15.04
CA ASN A 507 13.42 -13.03 -13.93
C ASN A 507 14.89 -13.24 -13.51
N PRO A 508 15.35 -12.69 -12.36
CA PRO A 508 16.66 -13.01 -11.83
C PRO A 508 16.67 -14.39 -11.14
N PHE A 509 17.77 -15.13 -11.29
CA PHE A 509 18.01 -16.35 -10.51
C PHE A 509 18.89 -16.04 -9.30
N ASN A 510 18.46 -16.49 -8.12
CA ASN A 510 19.21 -16.36 -6.88
C ASN A 510 20.36 -17.37 -6.79
N VAL A 511 21.35 -17.24 -7.69
CA VAL A 511 22.56 -18.07 -7.72
C VAL A 511 23.80 -17.19 -7.59
N THR A 512 24.64 -17.46 -6.59
CA THR A 512 25.88 -16.72 -6.39
C THR A 512 26.98 -17.22 -7.32
N ILE A 513 27.46 -16.35 -8.23
CA ILE A 513 28.58 -16.66 -9.13
C ILE A 513 29.91 -16.44 -8.40
N GLY A 514 30.70 -17.51 -8.26
CA GLY A 514 32.02 -17.48 -7.60
C GLY A 514 33.06 -16.64 -8.35
N SER A 515 34.06 -16.11 -7.63
CA SER A 515 35.04 -15.13 -8.15
C SER A 515 35.84 -15.59 -9.38
N THR A 516 36.14 -16.89 -9.48
CA THR A 516 36.84 -17.45 -10.65
C THR A 516 35.95 -17.41 -11.89
N MET A 517 34.68 -17.79 -11.74
CA MET A 517 33.69 -17.76 -12.84
C MET A 517 33.38 -16.33 -13.28
N LYS A 518 33.32 -15.37 -12.34
CA LYS A 518 33.21 -13.94 -12.67
C LYS A 518 34.32 -13.49 -13.63
N LYS A 519 35.59 -13.85 -13.35
CA LYS A 519 36.74 -13.49 -14.21
C LYS A 519 36.63 -14.10 -15.61
N THR A 520 36.19 -15.35 -15.72
CA THR A 520 35.98 -16.01 -17.00
C THR A 520 34.91 -15.30 -17.83
N ILE A 521 33.76 -14.98 -17.24
CA ILE A 521 32.66 -14.25 -17.90
C ILE A 521 33.18 -12.90 -18.44
N TYR A 522 33.89 -12.12 -17.63
CA TYR A 522 34.47 -10.84 -18.08
C TYR A 522 35.55 -10.98 -19.17
N HIS A 523 36.19 -12.14 -19.30
CA HIS A 523 37.14 -12.39 -20.37
C HIS A 523 36.41 -12.76 -21.67
N GLU A 524 35.44 -13.69 -21.60
CA GLU A 524 34.68 -14.15 -22.77
C GLU A 524 33.90 -13.00 -23.43
N THR A 525 33.30 -12.13 -22.62
CA THR A 525 32.51 -10.98 -23.09
C THR A 525 33.28 -10.01 -23.98
N LYS A 526 34.61 -9.94 -23.88
CA LYS A 526 35.45 -9.07 -24.73
C LYS A 526 35.59 -9.54 -26.17
N GLU A 527 35.42 -10.83 -26.40
CA GLU A 527 35.62 -11.49 -27.70
C GLU A 527 34.28 -11.69 -28.43
N MET A 528 33.14 -11.45 -27.75
CA MET A 528 31.81 -11.70 -28.28
C MET A 528 31.28 -10.52 -29.13
N PRO A 529 30.56 -10.79 -30.23
CA PRO A 529 29.90 -9.74 -31.00
C PRO A 529 28.85 -9.02 -30.15
N ILE A 530 28.66 -7.72 -30.41
CA ILE A 530 27.70 -6.88 -29.69
C ILE A 530 26.50 -6.60 -30.60
N ALA A 531 25.29 -6.79 -30.07
CA ALA A 531 24.04 -6.41 -30.69
C ALA A 531 23.34 -5.30 -29.91
N LYS A 532 22.93 -4.23 -30.61
CA LYS A 532 22.23 -3.08 -30.02
C LYS A 532 20.81 -2.88 -30.57
N ASN A 533 20.49 -3.52 -31.69
CA ASN A 533 19.18 -3.44 -32.35
C ASN A 533 18.87 -4.72 -33.14
N ARG A 534 17.67 -4.80 -33.72
CA ARG A 534 17.22 -5.93 -34.54
C ARG A 534 18.16 -6.26 -35.70
N LYS A 535 18.72 -5.26 -36.38
CA LYS A 535 19.62 -5.47 -37.52
C LYS A 535 20.91 -6.16 -37.11
N ASP A 536 21.47 -5.79 -35.95
CA ASP A 536 22.68 -6.42 -35.41
C ASP A 536 22.44 -7.89 -35.10
N ILE A 537 21.32 -8.21 -34.42
CA ILE A 537 20.93 -9.59 -34.11
C ILE A 537 20.79 -10.42 -35.38
N LEU A 538 20.05 -9.92 -36.38
CA LEU A 538 19.85 -10.62 -37.64
C LEU A 538 21.16 -10.84 -38.40
N LYS A 539 22.12 -9.92 -38.29
CA LYS A 539 23.44 -10.06 -38.90
C LYS A 539 24.28 -11.14 -38.21
N ILE A 540 24.27 -11.16 -36.88
CA ILE A 540 25.06 -12.09 -36.06
C ILE A 540 24.51 -13.52 -36.21
N ILE A 541 23.19 -13.70 -36.09
CA ILE A 541 22.55 -15.01 -36.23
C ILE A 541 22.72 -15.57 -37.66
N ARG A 542 22.69 -14.71 -38.70
CA ARG A 542 22.90 -15.15 -40.09
C ARG A 542 24.36 -15.38 -40.45
N SER A 543 25.33 -14.91 -39.66
CA SER A 543 26.75 -15.21 -39.91
C SER A 543 27.19 -16.57 -39.36
N GLU A 544 26.36 -17.20 -38.52
CA GLU A 544 26.62 -18.51 -37.91
C GLU A 544 25.79 -19.65 -38.52
N ALA A 545 24.86 -19.32 -39.43
CA ALA A 545 24.07 -20.27 -40.24
C ALA A 545 24.61 -20.36 -41.67
#